data_AF-A0A517LFY0-F1
#
_entry.id   AF-A0A517LFY0-F1
#
_cell.length_a   1.000
_cell.length_b   1.000
_cell.length_c   1.000
_cell.angle_alpha   90.00
_cell.angle_beta   90.00
_cell.angle_gamma   90.00
#
_symmetry.space_group_name_H-M   'P 1'
#
loop_
_entity.id
_entity.type
_entity.pdbx_description
1 polymer ?
#
loop_
_entity_poly.entity_id
_entity_poly.type
_entity_poly.pdbx_seq_one_letter_code
_entity_poly.pdbx_strand_id
1 'polypeptide(L)'
;MLCRVFFCVSLTASIAHSLAAPVVKRNPQDRGNVFKSVWNNVEQPDLTDVFATYSTGCNSGTNVNTKSPEGTIYPTKSTQDAPYSLPETQLREVIYIPSTFTYGRTPPLVMVPGTGSAGCLSFGSNFIKQFTGSSFADPVWLNIPDLVLRDAQVNAEYVAYALNYISSISGNRNVSVMAWSQGNLDTQWALKYWPSTRSIVNDFVSISPDFHGTTLAYIACPKFPKVPCPPAVLQQEYGSNFITRLRMNDGGSAYVPTTSIYSSTDEVVQPMAGRGASAYILDARKVGVSNNQIQTVCNGKAAGVFATHESVLCHPLTYALAVDALTHPGAGRPSRLDLDKICDTLVGPGLSADDVIATESNIPISGAAIELYGNKVAKEPALKAYATY
;
A
#
# COMPACT_ATOMS: atom_id res chain seq x y z
N MET A 1 -23.56 18.92 -13.26
CA MET A 1 -22.93 17.95 -12.34
C MET A 1 -22.88 16.52 -12.90
N LEU A 2 -23.90 16.02 -13.63
CA LEU A 2 -23.83 14.68 -14.27
C LEU A 2 -22.88 14.56 -15.48
N CYS A 3 -22.59 15.65 -16.21
CA CYS A 3 -21.77 15.59 -17.43
C CYS A 3 -20.26 15.36 -17.20
N ARG A 4 -19.72 15.67 -16.00
CA ARG A 4 -18.29 15.51 -15.69
C ARG A 4 -17.93 14.08 -15.26
N VAL A 5 -18.89 13.34 -14.68
CA VAL A 5 -18.70 11.94 -14.28
C VAL A 5 -18.61 11.04 -15.51
N PHE A 6 -19.43 11.31 -16.55
CA PHE A 6 -19.40 10.56 -17.81
C PHE A 6 -18.07 10.67 -18.57
N PHE A 7 -17.38 11.82 -18.52
CA PHE A 7 -16.08 12.01 -19.17
C PHE A 7 -14.93 11.27 -18.46
N CYS A 8 -15.00 11.14 -17.14
CA CYS A 8 -14.01 10.41 -16.35
C CYS A 8 -14.15 8.88 -16.55
N VAL A 9 -15.40 8.40 -16.67
CA VAL A 9 -15.72 7.01 -17.02
C VAL A 9 -15.36 6.69 -18.49
N SER A 10 -15.49 7.64 -19.44
CA SER A 10 -15.08 7.39 -20.83
C SER A 10 -13.57 7.31 -21.01
N LEU A 11 -12.79 8.08 -20.23
CA LEU A 11 -11.32 8.03 -20.28
C LEU A 11 -10.79 6.72 -19.68
N THR A 12 -11.32 6.29 -18.54
CA THR A 12 -10.99 5.00 -17.91
C THR A 12 -11.42 3.81 -18.76
N ALA A 13 -12.59 3.86 -19.39
CA ALA A 13 -13.06 2.81 -20.30
C ALA A 13 -12.21 2.71 -21.59
N SER A 14 -11.74 3.83 -22.14
CA SER A 14 -10.87 3.85 -23.33
C SER A 14 -9.47 3.31 -23.03
N ILE A 15 -8.95 3.59 -21.83
CA ILE A 15 -7.68 3.04 -21.33
C ILE A 15 -7.82 1.52 -21.08
N ALA A 16 -8.88 1.09 -20.41
CA ALA A 16 -9.14 -0.33 -20.10
C ALA A 16 -9.37 -1.20 -21.36
N HIS A 17 -10.09 -0.69 -22.37
CA HIS A 17 -10.28 -1.40 -23.64
C HIS A 17 -8.95 -1.59 -24.41
N SER A 18 -7.99 -0.67 -24.28
CA SER A 18 -6.68 -0.81 -24.92
C SER A 18 -5.77 -1.86 -24.25
N LEU A 19 -6.01 -2.15 -22.96
CA LEU A 19 -5.21 -3.05 -22.13
C LEU A 19 -5.63 -4.53 -22.26
N ALA A 20 -6.92 -4.81 -22.47
CA ALA A 20 -7.43 -6.18 -22.46
C ALA A 20 -7.12 -6.99 -23.74
N ALA A 21 -6.83 -6.34 -24.88
CA ALA A 21 -6.84 -7.02 -26.18
C ALA A 21 -5.48 -7.57 -26.71
N PRO A 22 -4.27 -7.06 -26.35
CA PRO A 22 -3.03 -7.60 -26.94
C PRO A 22 -2.00 -8.21 -25.97
N VAL A 23 -2.21 -8.19 -24.64
CA VAL A 23 -1.16 -8.57 -23.66
C VAL A 23 -0.81 -10.08 -23.67
N VAL A 24 -1.67 -10.93 -24.26
CA VAL A 24 -1.51 -12.40 -24.28
C VAL A 24 -0.32 -12.90 -25.13
N LYS A 25 0.42 -12.04 -25.85
CA LYS A 25 1.45 -12.48 -26.82
C LYS A 25 2.82 -11.78 -26.80
N ARG A 26 3.22 -11.04 -25.76
CA ARG A 26 4.50 -10.28 -25.83
C ARG A 26 5.56 -10.61 -24.78
N ASN A 27 6.81 -10.54 -25.23
CA ASN A 27 8.05 -10.88 -24.52
C ASN A 27 8.30 -9.86 -23.37
N PRO A 28 9.12 -10.16 -22.34
CA PRO A 28 9.34 -9.26 -21.19
C PRO A 28 9.80 -7.84 -21.55
N GLN A 29 10.52 -7.66 -22.66
CA GLN A 29 10.97 -6.35 -23.15
C GLN A 29 9.84 -5.45 -23.69
N ASP A 30 8.68 -6.02 -24.03
CA ASP A 30 7.54 -5.28 -24.57
C ASP A 30 6.59 -4.72 -23.50
N ARG A 31 6.77 -5.09 -22.23
CA ARG A 31 5.89 -4.66 -21.12
C ARG A 31 6.02 -3.16 -20.81
N GLY A 32 7.22 -2.58 -20.99
CA GLY A 32 7.44 -1.14 -20.88
C GLY A 32 6.71 -0.30 -21.95
N ASN A 33 6.21 -0.93 -23.02
CA ASN A 33 5.48 -0.24 -24.09
C ASN A 33 3.99 -0.01 -23.75
N VAL A 34 3.44 -0.70 -22.76
CA VAL A 34 2.03 -0.56 -22.35
C VAL A 34 1.80 0.79 -21.67
N PHE A 35 2.65 1.16 -20.71
CA PHE A 35 2.62 2.47 -20.06
C PHE A 35 2.73 3.60 -21.08
N LYS A 36 3.63 3.47 -22.05
CA LYS A 36 3.85 4.45 -23.12
C LYS A 36 2.66 4.54 -24.10
N SER A 37 2.02 3.41 -24.39
CA SER A 37 0.84 3.31 -25.25
C SER A 37 -0.41 3.94 -24.63
N VAL A 38 -0.60 3.74 -23.32
CA VAL A 38 -1.69 4.37 -22.56
C VAL A 38 -1.44 5.88 -22.46
N TRP A 39 -0.21 6.28 -22.13
CA TRP A 39 0.18 7.69 -21.97
C TRP A 39 0.00 8.52 -23.25
N ASN A 40 0.31 7.96 -24.43
CA ASN A 40 0.20 8.66 -25.70
C ASN A 40 -1.24 8.91 -26.16
N ASN A 41 -2.23 8.23 -25.56
CA ASN A 41 -3.65 8.33 -25.94
C ASN A 41 -4.51 9.10 -24.91
N VAL A 42 -3.90 9.61 -23.84
CA VAL A 42 -4.58 10.52 -22.91
C VAL A 42 -4.41 11.93 -23.46
N GLU A 43 -5.49 12.52 -24.00
CA GLU A 43 -5.56 13.98 -24.18
C GLU A 43 -5.32 14.60 -22.81
N GLN A 44 -4.17 15.26 -22.63
CA GLN A 44 -3.71 15.85 -21.38
C GLN A 44 -4.75 16.88 -20.91
N PRO A 45 -5.68 16.53 -20.00
CA PRO A 45 -6.41 17.56 -19.29
C PRO A 45 -5.38 18.27 -18.42
N ASP A 46 -5.71 19.42 -17.85
CA ASP A 46 -4.85 19.99 -16.82
C ASP A 46 -4.75 18.98 -15.65
N LEU A 47 -3.65 18.23 -15.61
CA LEU A 47 -3.46 17.14 -14.66
C LEU A 47 -3.47 17.67 -13.20
N THR A 48 -3.27 18.98 -13.02
CA THR A 48 -3.44 19.63 -11.71
C THR A 48 -4.89 19.59 -11.22
N ASP A 49 -5.88 19.76 -12.11
CA ASP A 49 -7.31 19.61 -11.80
C ASP A 49 -7.68 18.16 -11.47
N VAL A 50 -6.99 17.20 -12.09
CA VAL A 50 -7.16 15.76 -11.82
C VAL A 50 -6.71 15.44 -10.40
N PHE A 51 -5.51 15.87 -9.99
CA PHE A 51 -5.04 15.64 -8.61
C PHE A 51 -5.81 16.43 -7.56
N ALA A 52 -6.29 17.64 -7.88
CA ALA A 52 -7.21 18.38 -7.01
C ALA A 52 -8.53 17.63 -6.79
N THR A 53 -9.01 16.91 -7.81
CA THR A 53 -10.20 16.06 -7.67
C THR A 53 -9.93 14.85 -6.75
N TYR A 54 -8.74 14.26 -6.86
CA TYR A 54 -8.32 13.12 -6.02
C TYR A 54 -7.86 13.51 -4.61
N SER A 55 -7.82 14.79 -4.22
CA SER A 55 -7.40 15.23 -2.87
C SER A 55 -8.57 15.67 -1.98
N THR A 56 -9.80 15.45 -2.42
CA THR A 56 -11.03 15.82 -1.68
C THR A 56 -11.79 14.60 -1.17
N GLY A 57 -12.80 14.83 -0.31
CA GLY A 57 -13.66 13.76 0.21
C GLY A 57 -12.86 12.71 0.98
N CYS A 58 -13.00 11.45 0.60
CA CYS A 58 -12.30 10.34 1.24
C CYS A 58 -10.77 10.40 1.07
N ASN A 59 -10.23 11.17 0.13
CA ASN A 59 -8.78 11.38 -0.04
C ASN A 59 -8.28 12.69 0.58
N SER A 60 -9.08 13.36 1.42
CA SER A 60 -8.63 14.58 2.10
C SER A 60 -7.37 14.33 2.93
N GLY A 61 -6.35 15.16 2.73
CA GLY A 61 -5.13 15.17 3.53
C GLY A 61 -5.17 16.10 4.76
N THR A 62 -6.30 16.76 5.02
CA THR A 62 -6.46 17.80 6.06
C THR A 62 -7.67 17.52 6.95
N ASN A 63 -7.76 16.31 7.50
CA ASN A 63 -8.87 15.85 8.32
C ASN A 63 -8.84 16.47 9.73
N VAL A 64 -10.02 16.73 10.28
CA VAL A 64 -10.17 17.26 11.65
C VAL A 64 -10.52 16.12 12.61
N ASN A 65 -9.50 15.56 13.25
CA ASN A 65 -9.63 14.49 14.23
C ASN A 65 -9.59 15.06 15.66
N THR A 66 -10.77 15.21 16.29
CA THR A 66 -10.94 15.92 17.57
C THR A 66 -10.80 15.03 18.80
N LYS A 67 -10.85 13.70 18.66
CA LYS A 67 -10.68 12.80 19.80
C LYS A 67 -9.24 12.82 20.30
N SER A 68 -9.09 13.06 21.59
CA SER A 68 -7.80 12.99 22.28
C SER A 68 -7.39 11.54 22.51
N PRO A 69 -6.12 11.20 22.35
CA PRO A 69 -5.57 9.91 22.77
C PRO A 69 -5.78 9.66 24.26
N GLU A 70 -6.06 8.41 24.62
CA GLU A 70 -5.87 7.88 25.97
C GLU A 70 -4.37 7.78 26.28
N GLY A 71 -3.84 8.75 27.02
CA GLY A 71 -2.43 8.82 27.40
C GLY A 71 -1.53 9.52 26.38
N THR A 72 -0.24 9.58 26.69
CA THR A 72 0.75 10.29 25.85
C THR A 72 1.24 9.38 24.72
N ILE A 73 0.98 9.79 23.48
CA ILE A 73 1.54 9.15 22.28
C ILE A 73 2.52 10.04 21.49
N TYR A 74 2.58 11.33 21.85
CA TYR A 74 3.43 12.36 21.25
C TYR A 74 3.96 13.30 22.35
N PRO A 75 5.23 13.78 22.29
CA PRO A 75 6.23 13.56 21.24
C PRO A 75 6.84 12.15 21.25
N THR A 76 6.57 11.36 22.29
CA THR A 76 7.05 9.99 22.44
C THR A 76 6.03 9.16 23.22
N LYS A 77 5.73 7.95 22.74
CA LYS A 77 4.94 6.95 23.49
C LYS A 77 5.85 6.08 24.36
N SER A 78 7.05 5.78 23.86
CA SER A 78 8.09 5.02 24.55
C SER A 78 9.45 5.66 24.32
N THR A 79 10.32 5.63 25.33
CA THR A 79 11.71 6.12 25.22
C THR A 79 12.56 5.36 24.19
N GLN A 80 12.09 4.22 23.70
CA GLN A 80 12.71 3.44 22.63
C GLN A 80 12.25 3.84 21.23
N ASP A 81 11.21 4.67 21.12
CA ASP A 81 10.73 5.16 19.84
C ASP A 81 11.67 6.22 19.27
N ALA A 82 11.81 6.22 17.95
CA ALA A 82 12.43 7.31 17.22
C ALA A 82 11.67 8.63 17.44
N PRO A 83 12.37 9.78 17.44
CA PRO A 83 11.70 11.07 17.51
C PRO A 83 10.93 11.33 16.21
N TYR A 84 9.72 11.87 16.33
CA TYR A 84 9.02 12.47 15.20
C TYR A 84 9.73 13.76 14.76
N SER A 85 9.87 13.95 13.45
CA SER A 85 10.33 15.21 12.85
C SER A 85 9.18 16.14 12.45
N LEU A 86 7.94 15.63 12.46
CA LEU A 86 6.73 16.38 12.15
C LEU A 86 5.97 16.82 13.43
N PRO A 87 5.28 17.98 13.40
CA PRO A 87 4.31 18.36 14.43
C PRO A 87 3.15 17.35 14.50
N GLU A 88 2.60 17.14 15.69
CA GLU A 88 1.47 16.22 15.89
C GLU A 88 0.26 16.54 15.00
N THR A 89 -0.01 17.83 14.76
CA THR A 89 -1.11 18.27 13.90
C THR A 89 -0.98 17.73 12.47
N GLN A 90 0.23 17.76 11.90
CA GLN A 90 0.51 17.20 10.57
C GLN A 90 0.38 15.67 10.58
N LEU A 91 0.88 15.01 11.62
CA LEU A 91 0.76 13.56 11.74
C LEU A 91 -0.70 13.10 11.84
N ARG A 92 -1.56 13.88 12.50
CA ARG A 92 -2.95 13.54 12.75
C ARG A 92 -3.90 13.87 11.60
N GLU A 93 -3.65 14.94 10.84
CA GLU A 93 -4.58 15.41 9.80
C GLU A 93 -4.68 14.47 8.59
N VAL A 94 -3.69 13.60 8.37
CA VAL A 94 -3.69 12.66 7.24
C VAL A 94 -4.61 11.45 7.47
N ILE A 95 -5.07 11.26 8.70
CA ILE A 95 -5.87 10.09 9.09
C ILE A 95 -7.33 10.38 8.75
N TYR A 96 -7.87 9.67 7.76
CA TYR A 96 -9.28 9.73 7.46
C TYR A 96 -10.03 8.73 8.34
N ILE A 97 -10.88 9.24 9.23
CA ILE A 97 -11.77 8.44 10.09
C ILE A 97 -13.20 8.59 9.57
N PRO A 98 -13.80 7.54 8.97
CA PRO A 98 -15.19 7.59 8.52
C PRO A 98 -16.15 7.85 9.68
N SER A 99 -17.28 8.49 9.41
CA SER A 99 -18.33 8.69 10.42
C SER A 99 -18.92 7.38 10.95
N THR A 100 -18.73 6.27 10.22
CA THR A 100 -19.13 4.91 10.62
C THR A 100 -18.15 4.22 11.56
N PHE A 101 -16.95 4.78 11.77
CA PHE A 101 -15.92 4.20 12.63
C PHE A 101 -16.43 4.06 14.07
N THR A 102 -16.21 2.89 14.65
CA THR A 102 -16.85 2.44 15.88
C THR A 102 -16.02 2.66 17.14
N TYR A 103 -14.78 3.13 16.99
CA TYR A 103 -13.86 3.42 18.09
C TYR A 103 -13.65 2.21 19.02
N GLY A 104 -13.31 1.05 18.41
CA GLY A 104 -12.90 -0.16 19.14
C GLY A 104 -14.02 -1.14 19.49
N ARG A 105 -15.28 -0.89 19.07
CA ARG A 105 -16.32 -1.94 19.13
C ARG A 105 -16.06 -3.02 18.09
N THR A 106 -15.74 -2.61 16.87
CA THR A 106 -15.18 -3.45 15.82
C THR A 106 -13.65 -3.24 15.79
N PRO A 107 -12.84 -4.29 15.58
CA PRO A 107 -11.38 -4.16 15.53
C PRO A 107 -10.93 -3.11 14.50
N PRO A 108 -10.15 -2.08 14.89
CA PRO A 108 -9.68 -1.07 13.96
C PRO A 108 -8.70 -1.64 12.92
N LEU A 109 -8.86 -1.22 11.67
CA LEU A 109 -7.96 -1.56 10.57
C LEU A 109 -7.40 -0.28 9.94
N VAL A 110 -6.10 -0.05 10.09
CA VAL A 110 -5.38 1.08 9.49
C VAL A 110 -4.90 0.70 8.09
N MET A 111 -5.33 1.42 7.06
CA MET A 111 -4.95 1.18 5.68
C MET A 111 -3.91 2.20 5.18
N VAL A 112 -2.79 1.70 4.64
CA VAL A 112 -1.63 2.52 4.22
C VAL A 112 -1.45 2.43 2.70
N PRO A 113 -1.55 3.56 1.95
CA PRO A 113 -1.52 3.55 0.50
C PRO A 113 -0.12 3.32 -0.07
N GLY A 114 -0.09 3.12 -1.39
CA GLY A 114 1.14 2.92 -2.18
C GLY A 114 1.71 4.21 -2.79
N THR A 115 2.84 4.08 -3.47
CA THR A 115 3.53 5.16 -4.18
C THR A 115 2.61 5.87 -5.17
N GLY A 116 2.56 7.20 -5.11
CA GLY A 116 1.74 8.01 -6.01
C GLY A 116 0.23 7.89 -5.76
N SER A 117 -0.18 7.34 -4.61
CA SER A 117 -1.59 7.14 -4.26
C SER A 117 -1.98 7.76 -2.90
N ALA A 118 -3.28 7.73 -2.62
CA ALA A 118 -3.90 8.08 -1.35
C ALA A 118 -4.77 6.92 -0.84
N GLY A 119 -5.16 6.94 0.44
CA GLY A 119 -5.83 5.80 1.08
C GLY A 119 -7.12 5.39 0.37
N CYS A 120 -8.01 6.32 0.06
CA CYS A 120 -9.26 5.98 -0.62
C CYS A 120 -9.06 5.66 -2.11
N LEU A 121 -8.06 6.26 -2.77
CA LEU A 121 -7.67 5.87 -4.13
C LEU A 121 -7.20 4.40 -4.20
N SER A 122 -6.39 3.98 -3.23
CA SER A 122 -5.90 2.60 -3.15
C SER A 122 -6.98 1.60 -2.72
N PHE A 123 -7.80 1.94 -1.71
CA PHE A 123 -8.65 0.95 -1.04
C PHE A 123 -10.16 1.12 -1.25
N GLY A 124 -10.59 2.27 -1.79
CA GLY A 124 -12.01 2.66 -1.90
C GLY A 124 -12.85 1.66 -2.68
N SER A 125 -12.31 1.21 -3.81
CA SER A 125 -12.95 0.25 -4.72
C SER A 125 -12.65 -1.22 -4.39
N ASN A 126 -12.06 -1.50 -3.22
CA ASN A 126 -11.77 -2.87 -2.79
C ASN A 126 -12.04 -3.03 -1.28
N PHE A 127 -11.01 -3.02 -0.43
CA PHE A 127 -11.13 -3.37 0.99
C PHE A 127 -11.96 -2.39 1.81
N ILE A 128 -11.98 -1.09 1.49
CA ILE A 128 -12.90 -0.16 2.18
C ILE A 128 -14.35 -0.58 1.90
N LYS A 129 -14.69 -0.79 0.62
CA LYS A 129 -16.02 -1.27 0.21
C LYS A 129 -16.37 -2.62 0.83
N GLN A 130 -15.43 -3.55 0.84
CA GLN A 130 -15.67 -4.93 1.29
C GLN A 130 -15.73 -5.08 2.81
N PHE A 131 -15.02 -4.24 3.58
CA PHE A 131 -14.92 -4.38 5.04
C PHE A 131 -15.77 -3.38 5.82
N THR A 132 -16.23 -2.30 5.21
CA THR A 132 -17.14 -1.34 5.87
C THR A 132 -18.41 -2.06 6.34
N GLY A 133 -18.72 -1.93 7.63
CA GLY A 133 -19.89 -2.58 8.26
C GLY A 133 -19.67 -4.05 8.63
N SER A 134 -18.47 -4.60 8.39
CA SER A 134 -18.13 -5.93 8.89
C SER A 134 -17.98 -5.95 10.42
N SER A 135 -18.09 -7.13 11.02
CA SER A 135 -17.87 -7.32 12.46
C SER A 135 -16.41 -7.54 12.84
N PHE A 136 -15.50 -7.67 11.86
CA PHE A 136 -14.10 -8.07 12.08
C PHE A 136 -13.08 -6.99 11.74
N ALA A 137 -13.46 -5.97 10.97
CA ALA A 137 -12.57 -4.87 10.60
C ALA A 137 -13.33 -3.55 10.49
N ASP A 138 -12.74 -2.50 11.03
CA ASP A 138 -13.26 -1.13 11.01
C ASP A 138 -12.26 -0.22 10.30
N PRO A 139 -12.42 0.00 8.98
CA PRO A 139 -11.42 0.69 8.17
C PRO A 139 -11.25 2.17 8.51
N VAL A 140 -10.00 2.57 8.69
CA VAL A 140 -9.50 3.95 8.59
C VAL A 140 -8.32 3.95 7.63
N TRP A 141 -8.05 5.06 6.96
CA TRP A 141 -6.97 5.09 5.96
C TRP A 141 -6.16 6.37 6.01
N LEU A 142 -4.93 6.28 5.52
CA LEU A 142 -3.99 7.39 5.53
C LEU A 142 -3.94 8.05 4.16
N ASN A 143 -4.03 9.37 4.14
CA ASN A 143 -3.81 10.20 2.97
C ASN A 143 -2.50 10.96 3.16
N ILE A 144 -1.39 10.22 3.11
CA ILE A 144 -0.03 10.76 3.35
C ILE A 144 0.28 11.84 2.31
N PRO A 145 0.84 13.01 2.71
CA PRO A 145 1.06 14.14 1.83
C PRO A 145 1.92 13.81 0.61
N ASP A 146 1.66 14.54 -0.47
CA ASP A 146 2.29 14.36 -1.78
C ASP A 146 2.19 12.91 -2.30
N LEU A 147 1.10 12.22 -1.96
CA LEU A 147 0.80 10.87 -2.44
C LEU A 147 1.94 9.87 -2.18
N VAL A 148 2.53 9.92 -0.98
CA VAL A 148 3.60 9.01 -0.57
C VAL A 148 4.89 9.15 -1.41
N LEU A 149 5.11 10.32 -2.05
CA LEU A 149 6.29 10.57 -2.91
C LEU A 149 7.48 11.22 -2.19
N ARG A 150 7.29 11.63 -0.93
CA ARG A 150 8.34 12.22 -0.07
C ARG A 150 9.31 11.16 0.44
N ASP A 151 10.28 11.57 1.25
CA ASP A 151 11.19 10.65 1.96
C ASP A 151 10.39 9.59 2.73
N ALA A 152 10.56 8.31 2.39
CA ALA A 152 9.85 7.17 2.99
C ALA A 152 10.05 7.10 4.52
N GLN A 153 11.16 7.63 5.04
CA GLN A 153 11.40 7.72 6.48
C GLN A 153 10.45 8.70 7.17
N VAL A 154 10.00 9.73 6.45
CA VAL A 154 8.98 10.70 6.89
C VAL A 154 7.58 10.12 6.65
N ASN A 155 7.35 9.40 5.55
CA ASN A 155 6.08 8.70 5.30
C ASN A 155 5.77 7.71 6.44
N ALA A 156 6.78 6.97 6.91
CA ALA A 156 6.70 6.06 8.05
C ALA A 156 6.32 6.74 9.39
N GLU A 157 6.62 8.02 9.58
CA GLU A 157 6.21 8.77 10.78
C GLU A 157 4.67 8.85 10.87
N TYR A 158 3.99 9.09 9.75
CA TYR A 158 2.53 9.10 9.70
C TYR A 158 1.95 7.74 10.08
N VAL A 159 2.56 6.65 9.61
CA VAL A 159 2.11 5.30 9.94
C VAL A 159 2.32 5.01 11.43
N ALA A 160 3.50 5.29 11.98
CA ALA A 160 3.78 5.10 13.40
C ALA A 160 2.82 5.88 14.31
N TYR A 161 2.55 7.13 13.95
CA TYR A 161 1.59 7.96 14.67
C TYR A 161 0.17 7.41 14.55
N ALA A 162 -0.28 7.08 13.33
CA ALA A 162 -1.63 6.59 13.09
C ALA A 162 -1.93 5.30 13.85
N LEU A 163 -1.01 4.34 13.90
CA LEU A 163 -1.19 3.10 14.65
C LEU A 163 -1.42 3.38 16.14
N ASN A 164 -0.58 4.23 16.73
CA ASN A 164 -0.70 4.64 18.13
C ASN A 164 -1.96 5.47 18.40
N TYR A 165 -2.28 6.41 17.50
CA TYR A 165 -3.44 7.27 17.62
C TYR A 165 -4.75 6.48 17.55
N ILE A 166 -4.92 5.64 16.52
CA ILE A 166 -6.13 4.85 16.30
C ILE A 166 -6.33 3.83 17.43
N SER A 167 -5.26 3.17 17.89
CA SER A 167 -5.32 2.29 19.06
C SER A 167 -5.81 3.05 20.30
N SER A 168 -5.21 4.21 20.56
CA SER A 168 -5.47 5.02 21.76
C SER A 168 -6.90 5.58 21.80
N ILE A 169 -7.42 6.13 20.68
CA ILE A 169 -8.80 6.64 20.62
C ILE A 169 -9.87 5.53 20.55
N SER A 170 -9.43 4.27 20.40
CA SER A 170 -10.29 3.09 20.35
C SER A 170 -10.26 2.33 21.69
N GLY A 171 -9.98 3.01 22.80
CA GLY A 171 -9.92 2.40 24.13
C GLY A 171 -8.69 1.49 24.31
N ASN A 172 -7.55 1.91 23.76
CA ASN A 172 -6.29 1.14 23.76
C ASN A 172 -6.43 -0.28 23.18
N ARG A 173 -7.35 -0.46 22.23
CA ARG A 173 -7.49 -1.72 21.49
C ARG A 173 -6.36 -1.88 20.50
N ASN A 174 -5.92 -3.12 20.33
CA ASN A 174 -4.97 -3.44 19.27
C ASN A 174 -5.61 -3.18 17.91
N VAL A 175 -4.79 -2.75 16.96
CA VAL A 175 -5.16 -2.45 15.59
C VAL A 175 -4.56 -3.49 14.66
N SER A 176 -5.15 -3.66 13.49
CA SER A 176 -4.50 -4.33 12.37
C SER A 176 -4.08 -3.30 11.34
N VAL A 177 -3.08 -3.62 10.52
CA VAL A 177 -2.61 -2.77 9.43
C VAL A 177 -2.72 -3.53 8.11
N MET A 178 -3.26 -2.87 7.10
CA MET A 178 -3.29 -3.35 5.72
C MET A 178 -2.55 -2.34 4.84
N ALA A 179 -1.49 -2.76 4.17
CA ALA A 179 -0.70 -1.85 3.35
C ALA A 179 -0.51 -2.38 1.93
N TRP A 180 -0.40 -1.45 1.00
CA TRP A 180 -0.17 -1.73 -0.41
C TRP A 180 1.11 -1.06 -0.91
N SER A 181 1.89 -1.76 -1.75
CA SER A 181 3.10 -1.20 -2.36
C SER A 181 4.06 -0.62 -1.30
N GLN A 182 4.58 0.59 -1.51
CA GLN A 182 5.42 1.33 -0.55
C GLN A 182 4.82 1.48 0.85
N GLY A 183 3.50 1.49 1.01
CA GLY A 183 2.89 1.54 2.35
C GLY A 183 3.38 0.40 3.25
N ASN A 184 3.82 -0.71 2.66
CA ASN A 184 4.45 -1.82 3.37
C ASN A 184 5.85 -1.47 3.90
N LEU A 185 6.66 -0.74 3.12
CA LEU A 185 7.94 -0.19 3.58
C LEU A 185 7.75 0.80 4.71
N ASP A 186 6.77 1.70 4.58
CA ASP A 186 6.44 2.69 5.60
C ASP A 186 6.00 2.01 6.90
N THR A 187 5.16 0.98 6.79
CA THR A 187 4.70 0.18 7.94
C THR A 187 5.85 -0.60 8.59
N GLN A 188 6.69 -1.27 7.81
CA GLN A 188 7.82 -2.03 8.34
C GLN A 188 8.88 -1.11 8.98
N TRP A 189 9.11 0.07 8.40
CA TRP A 189 9.98 1.10 8.98
C TRP A 189 9.40 1.65 10.29
N ALA A 190 8.09 1.92 10.34
CA ALA A 190 7.39 2.32 11.56
C ALA A 190 7.53 1.25 12.66
N LEU A 191 7.26 -0.02 12.34
CA LEU A 191 7.43 -1.13 13.28
C LEU A 191 8.88 -1.27 13.75
N LYS A 192 9.86 -0.99 12.88
CA LYS A 192 11.28 -1.04 13.23
C LYS A 192 11.70 0.08 14.19
N TYR A 193 11.35 1.32 13.89
CA TYR A 193 11.90 2.49 14.58
C TYR A 193 10.97 3.12 15.63
N TRP A 194 9.70 2.73 15.68
CA TRP A 194 8.78 3.01 16.78
C TRP A 194 8.31 1.71 17.43
N PRO A 195 9.17 1.03 18.23
CA PRO A 195 8.85 -0.28 18.81
C PRO A 195 7.55 -0.30 19.63
N SER A 196 7.07 0.84 20.15
CA SER A 196 5.80 0.95 20.86
C SER A 196 4.56 0.58 20.02
N THR A 197 4.71 0.53 18.69
CA THR A 197 3.66 0.06 17.77
C THR A 197 3.53 -1.46 17.76
N ARG A 198 4.61 -2.21 18.04
CA ARG A 198 4.62 -3.68 17.92
C ARG A 198 3.69 -4.37 18.91
N SER A 199 3.46 -3.77 20.08
CA SER A 199 2.58 -4.33 21.11
C SER A 199 1.10 -4.09 20.85
N ILE A 200 0.77 -3.15 19.95
CA ILE A 200 -0.60 -2.78 19.61
C ILE A 200 -1.02 -3.22 18.21
N VAL A 201 -0.10 -3.72 17.38
CA VAL A 201 -0.44 -4.26 16.06
C VAL A 201 -0.60 -5.77 16.13
N ASN A 202 -1.81 -6.27 15.88
CA ASN A 202 -2.11 -7.70 15.88
C ASN A 202 -1.72 -8.38 14.57
N ASP A 203 -2.02 -7.73 13.45
CA ASP A 203 -1.81 -8.29 12.12
C ASP A 203 -1.33 -7.23 11.15
N PHE A 204 -0.36 -7.61 10.33
CA PHE A 204 0.08 -6.85 9.17
C PHE A 204 -0.27 -7.63 7.90
N VAL A 205 -1.35 -7.21 7.22
CA VAL A 205 -1.73 -7.71 5.89
C VAL A 205 -1.01 -6.88 4.83
N SER A 206 -0.09 -7.51 4.13
CA SER A 206 0.88 -6.86 3.28
C SER A 206 0.64 -7.25 1.82
N ILE A 207 0.19 -6.28 1.02
CA ILE A 207 -0.30 -6.50 -0.34
C ILE A 207 0.69 -5.90 -1.34
N SER A 208 1.19 -6.74 -2.24
CA SER A 208 2.27 -6.40 -3.19
C SER A 208 3.44 -5.63 -2.54
N PRO A 209 3.99 -6.10 -1.39
CA PRO A 209 5.06 -5.37 -0.72
C PRO A 209 6.38 -5.45 -1.48
N ASP A 210 7.16 -4.40 -1.33
CA ASP A 210 8.51 -4.26 -1.85
C ASP A 210 9.55 -4.16 -0.73
N PHE A 211 9.54 -5.09 0.25
CA PHE A 211 10.46 -5.08 1.40
C PHE A 211 11.95 -5.14 1.03
N HIS A 212 12.28 -5.46 -0.23
CA HIS A 212 13.63 -5.43 -0.78
C HIS A 212 13.78 -4.40 -1.91
N GLY A 213 12.82 -3.49 -2.07
CA GLY A 213 12.71 -2.58 -3.20
C GLY A 213 12.38 -3.29 -4.50
N THR A 214 12.67 -2.64 -5.62
CA THR A 214 12.45 -3.17 -6.96
C THR A 214 13.65 -2.89 -7.85
N THR A 215 14.01 -3.84 -8.72
CA THR A 215 15.01 -3.62 -9.78
C THR A 215 14.43 -2.83 -10.97
N LEU A 216 13.16 -2.45 -10.90
CA LEU A 216 12.43 -1.75 -11.95
C LEU A 216 12.17 -0.27 -11.62
N ALA A 217 12.77 0.33 -10.57
CA ALA A 217 12.45 1.71 -10.22
C ALA A 217 12.83 2.69 -11.35
N TYR A 218 13.75 2.30 -12.24
CA TYR A 218 14.06 3.02 -13.48
C TYR A 218 12.86 3.24 -14.41
N ILE A 219 11.79 2.44 -14.29
CA ILE A 219 10.53 2.63 -15.05
C ILE A 219 9.82 3.89 -14.56
N ALA A 220 9.76 4.08 -13.24
CA ALA A 220 9.20 5.27 -12.60
C ALA A 220 10.16 6.47 -12.61
N CYS A 221 11.45 6.22 -12.81
CA CYS A 221 12.52 7.21 -12.78
C CYS A 221 13.47 7.06 -13.99
N PRO A 222 13.00 7.33 -15.23
CA PRO A 222 13.78 7.05 -16.44
C PRO A 222 15.03 7.92 -16.52
N LYS A 223 16.20 7.31 -16.73
CA LYS A 223 17.52 7.97 -16.87
C LYS A 223 18.16 8.46 -15.57
N PHE A 224 17.75 7.98 -14.40
CA PHE A 224 18.55 8.13 -13.17
C PHE A 224 20.01 7.69 -13.37
N PRO A 225 21.02 8.37 -12.80
CA PRO A 225 20.99 9.59 -11.98
C PRO A 225 21.00 10.89 -12.80
N LYS A 226 20.78 10.83 -14.12
CA LYS A 226 20.83 11.99 -15.00
C LYS A 226 19.58 12.87 -14.91
N VAL A 227 18.51 12.39 -14.28
CA VAL A 227 17.30 13.17 -14.01
C VAL A 227 16.90 13.06 -12.53
N PRO A 228 16.39 14.14 -11.93
CA PRO A 228 15.79 14.09 -10.59
C PRO A 228 14.54 13.20 -10.57
N CYS A 229 14.28 12.53 -9.44
CA CYS A 229 13.09 11.71 -9.21
C CYS A 229 12.50 11.93 -7.82
N PRO A 230 11.25 11.52 -7.57
CA PRO A 230 10.70 11.60 -6.21
C PRO A 230 11.57 10.82 -5.21
N PRO A 231 11.83 11.37 -4.01
CA PRO A 231 12.61 10.71 -2.96
C PRO A 231 12.22 9.25 -2.71
N ALA A 232 10.92 8.97 -2.56
CA ALA A 232 10.43 7.63 -2.28
C ALA A 232 10.73 6.63 -3.40
N VAL A 233 10.71 7.07 -4.66
CA VAL A 233 11.03 6.21 -5.81
C VAL A 233 12.50 5.81 -5.79
N LEU A 234 13.40 6.73 -5.43
CA LEU A 234 14.82 6.41 -5.26
C LEU A 234 15.06 5.45 -4.08
N GLN A 235 14.30 5.63 -3.00
CA GLN A 235 14.41 4.76 -1.82
C GLN A 235 13.84 3.37 -2.06
N GLN A 236 12.91 3.18 -3.01
CA GLN A 236 12.39 1.87 -3.41
C GLN A 236 13.29 1.13 -4.40
N GLU A 237 14.37 1.72 -4.91
CA GLU A 237 15.32 0.98 -5.75
C GLU A 237 15.96 -0.18 -4.96
N TYR A 238 16.09 -1.33 -5.62
CA TYR A 238 16.70 -2.51 -5.02
C TYR A 238 18.12 -2.20 -4.55
N GLY A 239 18.38 -2.34 -3.25
CA GLY A 239 19.68 -2.06 -2.66
C GLY A 239 19.97 -0.57 -2.41
N SER A 240 18.96 0.31 -2.44
CA SER A 240 19.08 1.68 -1.91
C SER A 240 19.60 1.71 -0.47
N ASN A 241 20.09 2.86 0.01
CA ASN A 241 20.55 2.97 1.40
C ASN A 241 19.38 2.75 2.38
N PHE A 242 18.18 3.22 2.02
CA PHE A 242 16.95 3.01 2.76
C PHE A 242 16.60 1.52 2.86
N ILE A 243 16.52 0.78 1.75
CA ILE A 243 16.20 -0.66 1.77
C ILE A 243 17.28 -1.44 2.53
N THR A 244 18.55 -1.14 2.25
CA THR A 244 19.67 -1.77 2.94
C THR A 244 19.54 -1.57 4.45
N ARG A 245 19.26 -0.33 4.87
CA ARG A 245 19.11 -0.02 6.29
C ARG A 245 17.85 -0.60 6.92
N LEU A 246 16.71 -0.58 6.21
CA LEU A 246 15.47 -1.23 6.66
C LEU A 246 15.74 -2.69 6.98
N ARG A 247 16.46 -3.39 6.11
CA ARG A 247 16.67 -4.84 6.21
C ARG A 247 17.73 -5.26 7.23
N MET A 248 18.69 -4.39 7.55
CA MET A 248 19.71 -4.63 8.58
C MET A 248 19.09 -4.97 9.96
N ASN A 249 19.82 -5.73 10.77
CA ASN A 249 19.44 -6.11 12.14
C ASN A 249 18.05 -6.78 12.19
N ASP A 250 17.85 -7.78 11.32
CA ASP A 250 16.60 -8.53 11.16
C ASP A 250 15.38 -7.66 10.81
N GLY A 251 15.56 -6.47 10.25
CA GLY A 251 14.43 -5.65 9.80
C GLY A 251 13.77 -6.18 8.52
N GLY A 252 14.44 -7.09 7.80
CA GLY A 252 13.81 -7.92 6.77
C GLY A 252 13.01 -9.12 7.32
N SER A 253 12.95 -9.28 8.65
CA SER A 253 12.02 -10.19 9.33
C SER A 253 10.85 -9.42 9.92
N ALA A 254 9.69 -10.07 9.98
CA ALA A 254 8.49 -9.50 10.57
C ALA A 254 8.69 -9.09 12.04
N TYR A 255 8.00 -8.02 12.44
CA TYR A 255 7.93 -7.56 13.84
C TYR A 255 6.64 -7.97 14.55
N VAL A 256 5.60 -8.27 13.77
CA VAL A 256 4.26 -8.70 14.21
C VAL A 256 3.76 -9.76 13.22
N PRO A 257 2.71 -10.54 13.53
CA PRO A 257 2.16 -11.49 12.58
C PRO A 257 1.92 -10.86 11.21
N THR A 258 2.52 -11.41 10.16
CA THR A 258 2.55 -10.78 8.83
C THR A 258 2.07 -11.74 7.73
N THR A 259 1.08 -11.30 6.97
CA THR A 259 0.52 -11.99 5.80
C THR A 259 0.95 -11.26 4.55
N SER A 260 2.03 -11.70 3.90
CA SER A 260 2.51 -11.13 2.64
C SER A 260 1.83 -11.82 1.46
N ILE A 261 1.26 -11.04 0.54
CA ILE A 261 0.46 -11.52 -0.59
C ILE A 261 0.96 -10.79 -1.84
N TYR A 262 1.41 -11.55 -2.84
CA TYR A 262 2.10 -10.99 -3.99
C TYR A 262 1.97 -11.85 -5.25
N SER A 263 2.32 -11.28 -6.39
CA SER A 263 2.19 -11.90 -7.70
C SER A 263 3.52 -11.91 -8.44
N SER A 264 3.91 -13.04 -9.03
CA SER A 264 5.11 -13.09 -9.88
C SER A 264 4.96 -12.31 -11.19
N THR A 265 3.74 -11.91 -11.56
CA THR A 265 3.48 -11.10 -12.76
C THR A 265 3.40 -9.61 -12.49
N ASP A 266 3.70 -9.17 -11.26
CA ASP A 266 3.78 -7.77 -10.87
C ASP A 266 4.70 -6.97 -11.82
N GLU A 267 4.18 -5.89 -12.39
CA GLU A 267 4.86 -5.07 -13.40
C GLU A 267 5.61 -3.86 -12.82
N VAL A 268 5.49 -3.63 -11.51
CA VAL A 268 6.13 -2.52 -10.78
C VAL A 268 7.28 -3.04 -9.92
N VAL A 269 7.06 -4.12 -9.20
CA VAL A 269 8.00 -4.70 -8.25
C VAL A 269 8.57 -5.98 -8.84
N GLN A 270 9.90 -6.04 -9.00
CA GLN A 270 10.61 -7.27 -9.30
C GLN A 270 11.92 -7.35 -8.52
N PRO A 271 12.38 -8.57 -8.16
CA PRO A 271 11.71 -9.87 -8.38
C PRO A 271 10.49 -10.08 -7.46
N MET A 272 9.45 -10.79 -7.93
CA MET A 272 8.25 -11.16 -7.13
C MET A 272 7.93 -12.67 -7.15
N ALA A 273 8.95 -13.52 -7.32
CA ALA A 273 8.78 -14.98 -7.34
C ALA A 273 9.72 -15.70 -6.37
N GLY A 274 9.20 -16.76 -5.75
CA GLY A 274 9.96 -17.64 -4.85
C GLY A 274 10.50 -16.92 -3.61
N ARG A 275 11.54 -17.50 -3.00
CA ARG A 275 12.21 -16.93 -1.80
C ARG A 275 13.02 -15.67 -2.08
N GLY A 276 13.31 -15.39 -3.35
CA GLY A 276 13.98 -14.16 -3.77
C GLY A 276 13.04 -12.98 -3.98
N ALA A 277 11.72 -13.19 -3.88
CA ALA A 277 10.73 -12.13 -4.05
C ALA A 277 10.98 -10.97 -3.07
N SER A 278 10.84 -9.73 -3.55
CA SER A 278 10.91 -8.53 -2.72
C SER A 278 9.86 -8.56 -1.60
N ALA A 279 8.70 -9.14 -1.91
CA ALA A 279 7.62 -9.36 -0.95
C ALA A 279 7.91 -10.40 0.14
N TYR A 280 8.95 -11.22 -0.02
CA TYR A 280 9.23 -12.30 0.92
C TYR A 280 9.78 -11.75 2.24
N ILE A 281 9.03 -11.91 3.32
CA ILE A 281 9.43 -11.50 4.66
C ILE A 281 9.85 -12.70 5.50
N LEU A 282 10.91 -12.53 6.31
CA LEU A 282 11.46 -13.56 7.18
C LEU A 282 10.76 -13.58 8.56
N ASP A 283 11.01 -14.60 9.37
CA ASP A 283 10.41 -14.74 10.71
C ASP A 283 11.44 -15.04 11.80
N ALA A 284 12.53 -14.26 11.86
CA ALA A 284 13.56 -14.42 12.89
C ALA A 284 13.01 -14.29 14.32
N ARG A 285 11.91 -13.56 14.49
CA ARG A 285 11.25 -13.29 15.78
C ARG A 285 10.17 -14.31 16.15
N LYS A 286 9.85 -15.25 15.27
CA LYS A 286 8.79 -16.27 15.45
C LYS A 286 7.43 -15.64 15.78
N VAL A 287 7.13 -14.51 15.15
CA VAL A 287 5.85 -13.80 15.30
C VAL A 287 4.76 -14.42 14.42
N GLY A 288 5.14 -15.27 13.46
CA GLY A 288 4.22 -15.92 12.54
C GLY A 288 4.15 -15.16 11.22
N VAL A 289 4.71 -15.77 10.18
CA VAL A 289 4.70 -15.21 8.82
C VAL A 289 4.06 -16.19 7.84
N SER A 290 3.32 -15.64 6.89
CA SER A 290 2.79 -16.33 5.73
C SER A 290 3.14 -15.56 4.46
N ASN A 291 3.93 -16.17 3.57
CA ASN A 291 4.32 -15.58 2.27
C ASN A 291 3.52 -16.28 1.17
N ASN A 292 2.62 -15.53 0.52
CA ASN A 292 1.57 -16.07 -0.35
C ASN A 292 1.76 -15.54 -1.78
N GLN A 293 2.56 -16.24 -2.57
CA GLN A 293 2.65 -15.99 -4.01
C GLN A 293 1.38 -16.55 -4.69
N ILE A 294 0.60 -15.69 -5.34
CA ILE A 294 -0.67 -16.06 -6.01
C ILE A 294 -0.50 -17.25 -6.94
N GLN A 295 0.51 -17.23 -7.81
CA GLN A 295 0.76 -18.29 -8.79
C GLN A 295 1.16 -19.63 -8.15
N THR A 296 1.66 -19.61 -6.91
CA THR A 296 1.97 -20.82 -6.16
C THR A 296 0.74 -21.36 -5.44
N VAL A 297 -0.04 -20.48 -4.79
CA VAL A 297 -1.22 -20.88 -4.01
C VAL A 297 -2.38 -21.31 -4.92
N CYS A 298 -2.62 -20.57 -6.01
CA CYS A 298 -3.67 -20.85 -6.99
C CYS A 298 -3.13 -21.53 -8.25
N ASN A 299 -2.09 -22.36 -8.12
CA ASN A 299 -1.43 -22.99 -9.27
C ASN A 299 -2.41 -23.81 -10.12
N GLY A 300 -2.38 -23.61 -11.44
CA GLY A 300 -3.24 -24.31 -12.40
C GLY A 300 -4.70 -23.85 -12.42
N LYS A 301 -5.03 -22.78 -11.69
CA LYS A 301 -6.38 -22.19 -11.62
C LYS A 301 -6.41 -20.79 -12.22
N ALA A 302 -7.60 -20.29 -12.52
CA ALA A 302 -7.80 -19.01 -13.20
C ALA A 302 -7.18 -17.82 -12.43
N ALA A 303 -7.38 -17.76 -11.11
CA ALA A 303 -6.77 -16.76 -10.24
C ALA A 303 -5.22 -16.79 -10.26
N GLY A 304 -4.63 -17.96 -10.52
CA GLY A 304 -3.19 -18.15 -10.52
C GLY A 304 -2.50 -17.79 -11.84
N VAL A 305 -3.19 -17.26 -12.85
CA VAL A 305 -2.60 -16.98 -14.17
C VAL A 305 -1.87 -15.65 -14.18
N PHE A 306 -2.54 -14.57 -13.73
CA PHE A 306 -2.04 -13.21 -13.88
C PHE A 306 -2.68 -12.30 -12.84
N ALA A 307 -1.83 -11.48 -12.20
CA ALA A 307 -2.23 -10.37 -11.35
C ALA A 307 -1.13 -9.29 -11.43
N THR A 308 -1.48 -8.08 -11.90
CA THR A 308 -0.67 -6.85 -11.82
C THR A 308 -0.47 -6.40 -10.38
N HIS A 309 0.40 -5.41 -10.15
CA HIS A 309 0.73 -4.88 -8.83
C HIS A 309 -0.50 -4.45 -8.00
N GLU A 310 -1.46 -3.80 -8.67
CA GLU A 310 -2.70 -3.23 -8.17
C GLU A 310 -3.86 -4.22 -8.21
N SER A 311 -3.95 -5.11 -9.21
CA SER A 311 -5.01 -6.14 -9.26
C SER A 311 -5.01 -7.06 -8.03
N VAL A 312 -3.86 -7.20 -7.35
CA VAL A 312 -3.74 -7.97 -6.10
C VAL A 312 -4.70 -7.40 -5.03
N LEU A 313 -5.05 -6.11 -5.09
CA LEU A 313 -6.02 -5.48 -4.17
C LEU A 313 -7.46 -5.96 -4.39
N CYS A 314 -7.83 -6.35 -5.60
CA CYS A 314 -9.16 -6.90 -5.90
C CYS A 314 -9.15 -8.42 -6.08
N HIS A 315 -8.01 -9.08 -5.84
CA HIS A 315 -7.82 -10.50 -6.07
C HIS A 315 -8.51 -11.38 -4.99
N PRO A 316 -9.19 -12.48 -5.37
CA PRO A 316 -10.00 -13.27 -4.44
C PRO A 316 -9.19 -13.97 -3.35
N LEU A 317 -7.98 -14.45 -3.67
CA LEU A 317 -7.08 -15.00 -2.66
C LEU A 317 -6.64 -13.94 -1.64
N THR A 318 -6.41 -12.70 -2.09
CA THR A 318 -6.00 -11.60 -1.20
C THR A 318 -7.12 -11.29 -0.21
N TYR A 319 -8.36 -11.18 -0.70
CA TYR A 319 -9.53 -11.02 0.16
C TYR A 319 -9.62 -12.14 1.20
N ALA A 320 -9.54 -13.40 0.76
CA ALA A 320 -9.69 -14.54 1.65
C ALA A 320 -8.58 -14.61 2.72
N LEU A 321 -7.32 -14.36 2.35
CA LEU A 321 -6.20 -14.31 3.28
C LEU A 321 -6.28 -13.12 4.24
N ALA A 322 -6.76 -11.96 3.77
CA ALA A 322 -6.96 -10.79 4.62
C ALA A 322 -8.05 -11.07 5.68
N VAL A 323 -9.21 -11.60 5.27
CA VAL A 323 -10.28 -11.99 6.21
C VAL A 323 -9.76 -13.04 7.19
N ASP A 324 -9.06 -14.06 6.71
CA ASP A 324 -8.51 -15.12 7.55
C ASP A 324 -7.49 -14.61 8.57
N ALA A 325 -6.59 -13.69 8.18
CA ALA A 325 -5.66 -13.04 9.10
C ALA A 325 -6.40 -12.21 10.16
N LEU A 326 -7.40 -11.42 9.76
CA LEU A 326 -8.13 -10.53 10.67
C LEU A 326 -9.11 -11.24 11.61
N THR A 327 -9.37 -12.53 11.38
CA THR A 327 -10.35 -13.32 12.15
C THR A 327 -9.72 -14.50 12.91
N HIS A 328 -8.40 -14.70 12.79
CA HIS A 328 -7.69 -15.80 13.47
C HIS A 328 -6.41 -15.30 14.12
N PRO A 329 -5.91 -16.00 15.16
CA PRO A 329 -4.59 -15.72 15.70
C PRO A 329 -3.47 -15.95 14.67
N GLY A 330 -2.67 -14.90 14.46
CA GLY A 330 -1.50 -14.92 13.59
C GLY A 330 -1.82 -14.80 12.11
N ALA A 331 -0.77 -14.76 11.28
CA ALA A 331 -0.89 -14.52 9.85
C ALA A 331 -1.91 -15.43 9.13
N GLY A 332 -2.53 -14.90 8.09
CA GLY A 332 -3.46 -15.58 7.19
C GLY A 332 -2.80 -16.77 6.50
N ARG A 333 -3.49 -17.91 6.41
CA ARG A 333 -2.92 -19.17 5.92
C ARG A 333 -3.78 -19.78 4.82
N PRO A 334 -3.21 -20.12 3.66
CA PRO A 334 -3.92 -20.84 2.60
C PRO A 334 -4.53 -22.15 3.06
N SER A 335 -3.90 -22.82 4.04
CA SER A 335 -4.39 -24.10 4.60
C SER A 335 -5.73 -24.00 5.34
N ARG A 336 -6.21 -22.79 5.66
CA ARG A 336 -7.52 -22.55 6.29
C ARG A 336 -8.61 -22.20 5.27
N LEU A 337 -8.26 -22.14 3.98
CA LEU A 337 -9.13 -21.65 2.92
C LEU A 337 -9.59 -22.77 1.99
N ASP A 338 -10.78 -22.61 1.43
CA ASP A 338 -11.28 -23.43 0.31
C ASP A 338 -10.66 -22.92 -1.01
N LEU A 339 -9.43 -23.34 -1.28
CA LEU A 339 -8.65 -22.86 -2.43
C LEU A 339 -9.26 -23.26 -3.77
N ASP A 340 -9.97 -24.38 -3.86
CA ASP A 340 -10.63 -24.76 -5.11
C ASP A 340 -11.67 -23.72 -5.50
N LYS A 341 -12.53 -23.34 -4.56
CA LYS A 341 -13.55 -22.30 -4.80
C LYS A 341 -12.93 -20.93 -5.02
N ILE A 342 -11.97 -20.52 -4.19
CA ILE A 342 -11.38 -19.18 -4.24
C ILE A 342 -10.59 -18.99 -5.54
N CYS A 343 -9.78 -19.97 -5.92
CA CYS A 343 -8.90 -19.86 -7.08
C CYS A 343 -9.63 -20.05 -8.43
N ASP A 344 -10.87 -20.55 -8.43
CA ASP A 344 -11.74 -20.62 -9.61
C ASP A 344 -12.45 -19.30 -9.94
N THR A 345 -12.35 -18.30 -9.05
CA THR A 345 -12.83 -16.93 -9.28
C THR A 345 -11.69 -15.98 -9.64
N LEU A 346 -11.99 -14.87 -10.34
CA LEU A 346 -10.98 -13.88 -10.74
C LEU A 346 -10.97 -12.62 -9.87
N VAL A 347 -12.06 -12.34 -9.15
CA VAL A 347 -12.24 -11.10 -8.40
C VAL A 347 -12.82 -11.43 -7.03
N GLY A 348 -12.37 -10.70 -6.01
CA GLY A 348 -12.87 -10.79 -4.65
C GLY A 348 -14.39 -10.54 -4.56
N PRO A 349 -15.05 -11.11 -3.53
CA PRO A 349 -16.50 -11.04 -3.40
C PRO A 349 -16.98 -9.59 -3.22
N GLY A 350 -18.14 -9.29 -3.79
CA GLY A 350 -18.80 -7.98 -3.66
C GLY A 350 -18.23 -6.88 -4.56
N LEU A 351 -17.23 -7.18 -5.38
CA LEU A 351 -16.66 -6.23 -6.34
C LEU A 351 -17.30 -6.38 -7.73
N SER A 352 -17.58 -5.25 -8.37
CA SER A 352 -18.09 -5.13 -9.74
C SER A 352 -16.96 -4.93 -10.74
N ALA A 353 -17.29 -4.92 -12.04
CA ALA A 353 -16.33 -4.55 -13.07
C ALA A 353 -15.79 -3.11 -12.89
N ASP A 354 -16.63 -2.18 -12.43
CA ASP A 354 -16.21 -0.79 -12.18
C ASP A 354 -15.19 -0.71 -11.04
N ASP A 355 -15.35 -1.54 -10.00
CA ASP A 355 -14.40 -1.62 -8.90
C ASP A 355 -13.03 -2.13 -9.37
N VAL A 356 -13.03 -3.12 -10.27
CA VAL A 356 -11.80 -3.64 -10.89
C VAL A 356 -11.16 -2.55 -11.74
N ILE A 357 -11.91 -1.87 -12.62
CA ILE A 357 -11.39 -0.77 -13.45
C ILE A 357 -10.81 0.36 -12.59
N ALA A 358 -11.47 0.71 -11.48
CA ALA A 358 -10.98 1.72 -10.56
C ALA A 358 -9.70 1.27 -9.83
N THR A 359 -9.60 -0.01 -9.48
CA THR A 359 -8.38 -0.60 -8.89
C THR A 359 -7.23 -0.54 -9.91
N GLU A 360 -7.44 -1.01 -11.14
CA GLU A 360 -6.44 -0.95 -12.24
C GLU A 360 -6.01 0.49 -12.58
N SER A 361 -6.89 1.47 -12.36
CA SER A 361 -6.59 2.88 -12.59
C SER A 361 -5.56 3.46 -11.59
N ASN A 362 -5.24 2.74 -10.51
CA ASN A 362 -4.23 3.21 -9.54
C ASN A 362 -2.86 3.42 -10.21
N ILE A 363 -2.36 2.47 -11.00
CA ILE A 363 -1.05 2.59 -11.65
C ILE A 363 -0.91 3.78 -12.60
N PRO A 364 -1.82 4.02 -13.56
CA PRO A 364 -1.70 5.21 -14.42
C PRO A 364 -1.81 6.52 -13.63
N ILE A 365 -2.63 6.59 -12.57
CA ILE A 365 -2.72 7.77 -11.70
C ILE A 365 -1.42 7.98 -10.92
N SER A 366 -0.86 6.93 -10.32
CA SER A 366 0.43 6.96 -9.63
C SER A 366 1.56 7.37 -10.57
N GLY A 367 1.57 6.88 -11.82
CA GLY A 367 2.53 7.27 -12.85
C GLY A 367 2.48 8.76 -13.16
N ALA A 368 1.28 9.33 -13.31
CA ALA A 368 1.10 10.76 -13.48
C ALA A 368 1.56 11.56 -12.24
N ALA A 369 1.31 11.05 -11.02
CA ALA A 369 1.71 11.70 -9.78
C ALA A 369 3.24 11.78 -9.66
N ILE A 370 3.93 10.68 -9.98
CA ILE A 370 5.40 10.60 -10.02
C ILE A 370 5.97 11.60 -11.03
N GLU A 371 5.40 11.65 -12.24
CA GLU A 371 5.86 12.56 -13.30
C GLU A 371 5.64 14.03 -12.93
N LEU A 372 4.55 14.37 -12.23
CA LEU A 372 4.20 15.75 -11.91
C LEU A 372 4.71 16.24 -10.56
N TYR A 373 5.28 15.35 -9.75
CA TYR A 373 5.85 15.73 -8.46
C TYR A 373 6.93 16.82 -8.62
N GLY A 374 6.72 17.96 -7.97
CA GLY A 374 7.59 19.14 -8.14
C GLY A 374 8.92 19.07 -7.39
N ASN A 375 8.98 18.31 -6.29
CA ASN A 375 10.13 18.29 -5.38
C ASN A 375 11.07 17.10 -5.63
N LYS A 376 11.35 16.82 -6.91
CA LYS A 376 12.26 15.72 -7.30
C LYS A 376 13.70 16.00 -6.86
N VAL A 377 14.43 14.96 -6.50
CA VAL A 377 15.82 15.00 -6.03
C VAL A 377 16.74 14.14 -6.91
N ALA A 378 18.00 14.53 -7.04
CA ALA A 378 18.98 13.80 -7.86
C ALA A 378 19.65 12.63 -7.12
N LYS A 379 19.49 12.54 -5.79
CA LYS A 379 20.07 11.52 -4.94
C LYS A 379 19.04 11.09 -3.91
N GLU A 380 19.14 9.84 -3.50
CA GLU A 380 18.41 9.31 -2.36
C GLU A 380 18.64 10.22 -1.12
N PRO A 381 17.59 10.56 -0.35
CA PRO A 381 17.74 11.28 0.90
C PRO A 381 18.69 10.58 1.88
N ALA A 382 19.37 11.35 2.71
CA ALA A 382 20.18 10.80 3.78
C ALA A 382 19.30 10.05 4.80
N LEU A 383 19.84 8.99 5.38
CA LEU A 383 19.20 8.28 6.48
C LEU A 383 19.03 9.22 7.69
N LYS A 384 17.86 9.17 8.34
CA LYS A 384 17.59 9.87 9.60
C LYS A 384 18.59 9.39 10.67
N ALA A 385 18.95 10.28 11.59
CA ALA A 385 19.96 9.99 12.61
C ALA A 385 19.59 8.77 13.49
N TYR A 386 18.31 8.51 13.73
CA TYR A 386 17.86 7.34 14.48
C TYR A 386 18.03 6.01 13.71
N ALA A 387 18.31 6.07 12.40
CA ALA A 387 18.41 4.92 11.52
C ALA A 387 19.86 4.58 11.16
N THR A 388 20.86 5.20 11.79
CA THR A 388 22.27 4.99 11.43
C THR A 388 22.97 3.90 12.26
N TYR A 389 22.36 3.44 13.36
CA TYR A 389 22.89 2.37 14.23
C TYR A 389 22.36 0.97 13.90
#